data_AF-A0A2M9PFP2-F1
#
_entry.id   AF-A0A2M9PFP2-F1
#
_cell.length_a   1.000
_cell.length_b   1.000
_cell.length_c   1.000
_cell.angle_alpha   90.00
_cell.angle_beta   90.00
_cell.angle_gamma   90.00
#
_symmetry.space_group_name_H-M   'P 1'
#
loop_
_entity.id
_entity.type
_entity.pdbx_description
1 polymer ?
#
loop_
_entity_poly.entity_id
_entity_poly.type
_entity_poly.pdbx_seq_one_letter_code
_entity_poly.pdbx_strand_id
1 'polypeptide(L)'
;MPTARRCGPCWATPRLSDKYEGMRNSQNGWSIQEAGMAQLDDIVGSVMDYLKTNGLDENTIVVFTTDNGAENFTWPDGGQTPFAGGKGTALEGGFRVPAIVRWPGKVPAGKVENGIVSGLDWFPTLVAAAGNPKIAEELKAGKEIGGQTFKVHLDGYDQTALITGQGPSARKEVFYFTESTLSAVRLDDYKYRFTDQPNGWLGGTIKIDWPIIVNLRLDPFERTGMPSGGAGSLAFYNWFVTEFWRFVLVQQEVAAAAQSFIDFPPMQKGASFNMEAVKTQIEAAIAAHNIGK
;
A
#
# COMPACT_ATOMS: atom_id res chain seq x y z
N MET A 1 -31.63 -30.75 -5.48
CA MET A 1 -30.22 -30.85 -5.01
C MET A 1 -29.82 -29.47 -4.55
N PRO A 2 -29.33 -29.28 -3.30
CA PRO A 2 -28.82 -27.98 -2.90
C PRO A 2 -27.55 -27.73 -3.70
N THR A 3 -27.56 -26.73 -4.55
CA THR A 3 -26.35 -26.21 -5.20
C THR A 3 -25.38 -25.83 -4.08
N ALA A 4 -24.25 -26.53 -3.97
CA ALA A 4 -23.15 -26.09 -3.15
C ALA A 4 -22.80 -24.65 -3.57
N ARG A 5 -23.21 -23.67 -2.75
CA ARG A 5 -22.85 -22.28 -2.97
C ARG A 5 -21.34 -22.21 -2.78
N ARG A 6 -20.61 -21.94 -3.86
CA ARG A 6 -19.15 -21.79 -3.79
C ARG A 6 -18.85 -20.69 -2.78
N CYS A 7 -18.13 -21.02 -1.70
CA CYS A 7 -17.34 -20.00 -1.02
C CYS A 7 -16.37 -19.46 -2.07
N GLY A 8 -16.38 -18.15 -2.30
CA GLY A 8 -15.31 -17.49 -3.04
C GLY A 8 -13.95 -17.72 -2.34
N PRO A 9 -12.84 -17.32 -2.97
CA PRO A 9 -11.55 -17.30 -2.28
C PRO A 9 -11.71 -16.60 -0.91
N CYS A 10 -10.99 -17.07 0.12
CA CYS A 10 -11.08 -16.64 1.52
C CYS A 10 -10.91 -15.12 1.78
N TRP A 11 -10.72 -14.32 0.73
CA TRP A 11 -10.39 -12.91 0.75
C TRP A 11 -11.37 -12.02 -0.04
N ALA A 12 -12.36 -12.60 -0.73
CA ALA A 12 -13.45 -11.87 -1.39
C ALA A 12 -14.73 -11.93 -0.54
N THR A 13 -15.68 -11.01 -0.79
CA THR A 13 -16.96 -10.92 -0.06
C THR A 13 -17.60 -12.31 0.02
N PRO A 14 -17.67 -12.94 1.21
CA PRO A 14 -17.90 -14.39 1.28
C PRO A 14 -19.32 -14.79 0.86
N ARG A 15 -20.21 -13.82 0.61
CA ARG A 15 -21.58 -14.05 0.16
C ARG A 15 -22.16 -12.82 -0.55
N LEU A 16 -22.58 -12.99 -1.80
CA LEU A 16 -23.47 -12.06 -2.49
C LEU A 16 -24.91 -12.21 -1.99
N SER A 17 -25.63 -11.10 -1.88
CA SER A 17 -27.09 -11.15 -1.68
C SER A 17 -27.80 -11.58 -2.97
N ASP A 18 -29.04 -12.07 -2.87
CA ASP A 18 -29.80 -12.54 -4.03
C ASP A 18 -29.96 -11.45 -5.11
N LYS A 19 -30.02 -10.16 -4.70
CA LYS A 19 -30.02 -9.00 -5.61
C LYS A 19 -28.79 -9.01 -6.52
N TYR A 20 -27.59 -9.15 -5.95
CA TYR A 20 -26.33 -9.05 -6.71
C TYR A 20 -25.96 -10.37 -7.39
N GLU A 21 -26.34 -11.51 -6.82
CA GLU A 21 -26.24 -12.79 -7.52
C GLU A 21 -27.08 -12.76 -8.81
N GLY A 22 -28.28 -12.17 -8.75
CA GLY A 22 -29.16 -11.97 -9.91
C GLY A 22 -28.64 -10.97 -10.96
N MET A 23 -27.62 -10.15 -10.64
CA MET A 23 -26.99 -9.26 -11.62
C MET A 23 -26.07 -10.00 -12.59
N ARG A 24 -25.59 -11.20 -12.23
CA ARG A 24 -24.69 -11.99 -13.07
C ARG A 24 -25.48 -12.74 -14.14
N ASN A 25 -25.22 -12.45 -15.41
CA ASN A 25 -25.94 -13.07 -16.52
C ASN A 25 -25.04 -13.23 -17.76
N SER A 26 -25.55 -13.93 -18.78
CA SER A 26 -24.81 -14.20 -20.01
C SER A 26 -24.59 -12.98 -20.90
N GLN A 27 -25.32 -11.87 -20.68
CA GLN A 27 -25.18 -10.65 -21.47
C GLN A 27 -24.02 -9.79 -20.98
N ASN A 28 -23.83 -9.67 -19.66
CA ASN A 28 -22.72 -8.91 -19.08
C ASN A 28 -21.49 -9.76 -18.77
N GLY A 29 -21.64 -11.07 -18.63
CA GLY A 29 -20.53 -11.98 -18.33
C GLY A 29 -19.90 -11.77 -16.95
N TRP A 30 -20.61 -11.15 -16.01
CA TRP A 30 -20.06 -10.82 -14.68
C TRP A 30 -19.71 -12.05 -13.85
N SER A 31 -18.53 -12.00 -13.24
CA SER A 31 -18.06 -12.92 -12.21
C SER A 31 -18.58 -12.51 -10.82
N ILE A 32 -18.11 -13.19 -9.77
CA ILE A 32 -18.39 -12.78 -8.39
C ILE A 32 -17.80 -11.39 -8.11
N GLN A 33 -16.68 -11.04 -8.75
CA GLN A 33 -15.98 -9.79 -8.49
C GLN A 33 -16.81 -8.57 -8.90
N GLU A 34 -17.35 -8.53 -10.13
CA GLU A 34 -18.14 -7.37 -10.59
C GLU A 34 -19.42 -7.19 -9.77
N ALA A 35 -20.11 -8.29 -9.46
CA ALA A 35 -21.29 -8.26 -8.61
C ALA A 35 -20.96 -7.86 -7.16
N GLY A 36 -19.81 -8.30 -6.63
CA GLY A 36 -19.31 -7.92 -5.32
C GLY A 36 -18.96 -6.43 -5.25
N MET A 37 -18.37 -5.88 -6.30
CA MET A 37 -18.10 -4.44 -6.40
C MET A 37 -19.39 -3.61 -6.45
N ALA A 38 -20.41 -4.06 -7.19
CA ALA A 38 -21.72 -3.41 -7.18
C ALA A 38 -22.37 -3.45 -5.77
N GLN A 39 -22.23 -4.57 -5.06
CA GLN A 39 -22.69 -4.68 -3.68
C GLN A 39 -21.92 -3.75 -2.73
N LEU A 40 -20.60 -3.66 -2.88
CA LEU A 40 -19.76 -2.77 -2.09
C LEU A 40 -20.16 -1.31 -2.30
N ASP A 41 -20.40 -0.89 -3.53
CA ASP A 41 -20.81 0.48 -3.87
C ASP A 41 -22.13 0.86 -3.20
N ASP A 42 -23.15 -0.02 -3.27
CA ASP A 42 -24.44 0.19 -2.57
C ASP A 42 -24.27 0.21 -1.03
N ILE A 43 -23.34 -0.57 -0.47
CA ILE A 43 -23.02 -0.53 0.97
C ILE A 43 -22.41 0.82 1.34
N VAL A 44 -21.46 1.32 0.56
CA VAL A 44 -20.91 2.67 0.75
C VAL A 44 -22.01 3.72 0.64
N GLY A 45 -22.89 3.60 -0.37
CA GLY A 45 -24.07 4.46 -0.53
C GLY A 45 -24.94 4.50 0.72
N SER A 46 -25.20 3.35 1.35
CA SER A 46 -25.98 3.28 2.59
C SER A 46 -25.34 4.03 3.77
N VAL A 47 -24.00 4.03 3.86
CA VAL A 47 -23.28 4.81 4.87
C VAL A 47 -23.42 6.31 4.58
N MET A 48 -23.29 6.72 3.31
CA MET A 48 -23.46 8.12 2.90
C MET A 48 -24.88 8.63 3.14
N ASP A 49 -25.89 7.82 2.82
CA ASP A 49 -27.30 8.15 3.07
C ASP A 49 -27.59 8.29 4.58
N TYR A 50 -26.98 7.44 5.40
CA TYR A 50 -27.08 7.55 6.85
C TYR A 50 -26.49 8.87 7.36
N LEU A 51 -25.29 9.25 6.92
CA LEU A 51 -24.66 10.52 7.30
C LEU A 51 -25.55 11.72 6.93
N LYS A 52 -26.11 11.70 5.72
CA LYS A 52 -27.00 12.76 5.22
C LYS A 52 -28.31 12.84 6.01
N THR A 53 -29.00 11.71 6.17
CA THR A 53 -30.32 11.65 6.83
C THR A 53 -30.26 12.07 8.29
N ASN A 54 -29.11 11.85 8.95
CA ASN A 54 -28.90 12.21 10.35
C ASN A 54 -28.21 13.58 10.52
N GLY A 55 -28.00 14.35 9.45
CA GLY A 55 -27.38 15.68 9.53
C GLY A 55 -25.91 15.67 9.96
N LEU A 56 -25.21 14.54 9.81
CA LEU A 56 -23.79 14.40 10.15
C LEU A 56 -22.85 14.74 8.99
N ASP A 57 -23.42 14.83 7.78
CA ASP A 57 -22.69 14.87 6.52
C ASP A 57 -21.69 16.05 6.41
N GLU A 58 -22.12 17.25 6.82
CA GLU A 58 -21.32 18.49 6.70
C GLU A 58 -20.10 18.53 7.64
N ASN A 59 -20.06 17.67 8.67
CA ASN A 59 -18.97 17.62 9.65
C ASN A 59 -18.34 16.23 9.76
N THR A 60 -18.38 15.45 8.66
CA THR A 60 -17.76 14.12 8.60
C THR A 60 -16.69 14.09 7.51
N ILE A 61 -15.52 13.54 7.84
CA ILE A 61 -14.50 13.16 6.87
C ILE A 61 -14.75 11.72 6.46
N VAL A 62 -14.91 11.47 5.16
CA VAL A 62 -15.02 10.13 4.60
C VAL A 62 -13.78 9.87 3.74
N VAL A 63 -13.06 8.80 4.04
CA VAL A 63 -11.95 8.28 3.23
C VAL A 63 -12.32 6.88 2.76
N PHE A 64 -12.37 6.68 1.45
CA PHE A 64 -12.51 5.37 0.84
C PHE A 64 -11.17 4.94 0.23
N THR A 65 -10.67 3.77 0.62
CA THR A 65 -9.43 3.17 0.12
C THR A 65 -9.46 1.65 0.29
N THR A 66 -8.45 0.95 -0.23
CA THR A 66 -8.15 -0.47 0.07
C THR A 66 -6.77 -0.58 0.72
N ASP A 67 -6.51 -1.71 1.36
CA ASP A 67 -5.28 -2.06 2.09
C ASP A 67 -4.13 -2.49 1.17
N ASN A 68 -4.43 -3.04 -0.01
CA ASN A 68 -3.44 -3.41 -1.02
C ASN A 68 -4.02 -3.36 -2.44
N GLY A 69 -3.15 -3.56 -3.43
CA GLY A 69 -3.54 -3.66 -4.83
C GLY A 69 -4.36 -4.92 -5.15
N ALA A 70 -4.83 -5.03 -6.39
CA ALA A 70 -5.78 -6.07 -6.79
C ALA A 70 -5.20 -7.50 -6.70
N GLU A 71 -6.00 -8.44 -6.21
CA GLU A 71 -5.69 -9.86 -6.20
C GLU A 71 -5.92 -10.48 -7.59
N ASN A 72 -5.06 -10.15 -8.55
CA ASN A 72 -5.22 -10.57 -9.96
C ASN A 72 -5.04 -12.08 -10.19
N PHE A 73 -4.28 -12.77 -9.33
CA PHE A 73 -3.99 -14.20 -9.45
C PHE A 73 -5.17 -15.12 -9.07
N THR A 74 -6.30 -14.58 -8.58
CA THR A 74 -7.54 -15.32 -8.30
C THR A 74 -8.61 -15.11 -9.37
N TRP A 75 -8.25 -14.58 -10.55
CA TRP A 75 -9.15 -14.50 -11.71
C TRP A 75 -9.84 -15.85 -11.99
N PRO A 76 -11.15 -15.88 -12.30
CA PRO A 76 -12.02 -14.74 -12.63
C PRO A 76 -12.58 -13.97 -11.43
N ASP A 77 -12.48 -14.50 -10.21
CA ASP A 77 -13.13 -13.89 -9.04
C ASP A 77 -12.25 -12.82 -8.36
N GLY A 78 -11.03 -12.61 -8.85
CA GLY A 78 -10.10 -11.57 -8.42
C GLY A 78 -10.14 -10.31 -9.29
N GLY A 79 -9.90 -9.15 -8.69
CA GLY A 79 -9.84 -7.87 -9.39
C GLY A 79 -8.66 -7.73 -10.35
N GLN A 80 -8.72 -6.76 -11.26
CA GLN A 80 -7.65 -6.45 -12.21
C GLN A 80 -7.14 -5.01 -12.02
N THR A 81 -5.91 -4.76 -12.44
CA THR A 81 -5.26 -3.45 -12.38
C THR A 81 -4.44 -3.21 -13.65
N PRO A 82 -4.38 -1.98 -14.19
CA PRO A 82 -3.53 -1.66 -15.34
C PRO A 82 -2.04 -1.56 -14.96
N PHE A 83 -1.74 -1.38 -13.67
CA PHE A 83 -0.40 -1.29 -13.12
C PHE A 83 0.28 -2.67 -13.09
N ALA A 84 1.61 -2.71 -13.22
CA ALA A 84 2.35 -3.97 -13.19
C ALA A 84 2.18 -4.68 -11.84
N GLY A 85 2.14 -6.01 -11.88
CA GLY A 85 1.98 -6.84 -10.68
C GLY A 85 0.56 -6.81 -10.10
N GLY A 86 0.48 -7.06 -8.80
CA GLY A 86 -0.77 -7.24 -8.05
C GLY A 86 -0.48 -7.41 -6.57
N LYS A 87 -1.50 -7.77 -5.79
CA LYS A 87 -1.39 -8.11 -4.36
C LYS A 87 -0.15 -8.99 -4.10
N GLY A 88 0.60 -8.61 -3.06
CA GLY A 88 1.81 -9.32 -2.63
C GLY A 88 3.07 -9.03 -3.44
N THR A 89 3.01 -8.11 -4.40
CA THR A 89 4.19 -7.65 -5.15
C THR A 89 4.64 -6.23 -4.80
N ALA A 90 5.93 -5.94 -4.93
CA ALA A 90 6.48 -4.59 -4.76
C ALA A 90 6.21 -3.64 -5.95
N LEU A 91 5.45 -4.08 -6.95
CA LEU A 91 5.08 -3.29 -8.12
C LEU A 91 3.88 -2.38 -7.80
N GLU A 92 3.63 -1.37 -8.64
CA GLU A 92 2.54 -0.40 -8.45
C GLU A 92 1.18 -1.11 -8.37
N GLY A 93 0.96 -2.21 -9.08
CA GLY A 93 -0.27 -3.00 -8.98
C GLY A 93 -0.48 -3.67 -7.63
N GLY A 94 0.54 -3.76 -6.76
CA GLY A 94 0.43 -4.26 -5.39
C GLY A 94 0.25 -3.17 -4.32
N PHE A 95 0.67 -1.94 -4.60
CA PHE A 95 0.72 -0.83 -3.61
C PHE A 95 -0.15 0.38 -3.97
N ARG A 96 -0.38 0.63 -5.26
CA ARG A 96 -1.18 1.75 -5.72
C ARG A 96 -2.66 1.39 -5.63
N VAL A 97 -3.37 2.11 -4.78
CA VAL A 97 -4.77 1.85 -4.43
C VAL A 97 -5.66 3.05 -4.78
N PRO A 98 -6.96 2.83 -5.04
CA PRO A 98 -7.93 3.93 -5.06
C PRO A 98 -7.95 4.64 -3.70
N ALA A 99 -8.00 5.97 -3.71
CA ALA A 99 -8.21 6.78 -2.51
C ALA A 99 -9.13 7.94 -2.87
N ILE A 100 -10.29 8.03 -2.20
CA ILE A 100 -11.26 9.12 -2.36
C ILE A 100 -11.47 9.76 -0.99
N VAL A 101 -11.31 11.07 -0.90
CA VAL A 101 -11.51 11.84 0.32
C VAL A 101 -12.65 12.83 0.11
N ARG A 102 -13.56 12.88 1.08
CA ARG A 102 -14.65 13.85 1.13
C ARG A 102 -14.71 14.50 2.50
N TRP A 103 -14.69 15.83 2.52
CA TRP A 103 -14.89 16.63 3.73
C TRP A 103 -15.56 17.96 3.32
N PRO A 104 -16.90 18.07 3.44
CA PRO A 104 -17.63 19.25 3.01
C PRO A 104 -17.08 20.55 3.61
N GLY A 105 -17.01 21.61 2.79
CA GLY A 105 -16.48 22.91 3.18
C GLY A 105 -14.97 22.98 3.40
N LYS A 106 -14.22 21.86 3.31
CA LYS A 106 -12.77 21.80 3.55
C LYS A 106 -11.98 21.20 2.39
N VAL A 107 -12.40 20.05 1.87
CA VAL A 107 -11.77 19.39 0.72
C VAL A 107 -12.47 19.85 -0.56
N PRO A 108 -11.75 20.39 -1.57
CA PRO A 108 -12.36 20.82 -2.83
C PRO A 108 -13.05 19.66 -3.58
N ALA A 109 -14.34 19.80 -3.85
CA ALA A 109 -15.11 18.77 -4.55
C ALA A 109 -14.64 18.60 -6.01
N GLY A 110 -14.59 17.35 -6.48
CA GLY A 110 -14.24 17.01 -7.87
C GLY A 110 -12.76 17.25 -8.24
N LYS A 111 -11.90 17.61 -7.28
CA LYS A 111 -10.48 17.79 -7.52
C LYS A 111 -9.77 16.43 -7.61
N VAL A 112 -8.89 16.29 -8.60
CA VAL A 112 -7.92 15.19 -8.67
C VAL A 112 -6.60 15.66 -8.06
N GLU A 113 -6.07 14.90 -7.12
CA GLU A 113 -4.77 15.15 -6.48
C GLU A 113 -3.74 14.12 -6.94
N ASN A 114 -2.54 14.57 -7.28
CA ASN A 114 -1.44 13.75 -7.80
C ASN A 114 -0.22 13.73 -6.87
N GLY A 115 -0.28 14.43 -5.74
CA GLY A 115 0.69 14.34 -4.65
C GLY A 115 0.83 12.91 -4.11
N ILE A 116 1.99 12.60 -3.54
CA ILE A 116 2.28 11.27 -3.00
C ILE A 116 1.58 11.14 -1.64
N VAL A 117 0.78 10.09 -1.45
CA VAL A 117 0.14 9.79 -0.16
C VAL A 117 0.35 8.32 0.13
N SER A 118 0.61 7.98 1.40
CA SER A 118 0.66 6.61 1.89
C SER A 118 -0.55 6.34 2.78
N GLY A 119 -0.95 5.07 2.90
CA GLY A 119 -1.95 4.66 3.90
C GLY A 119 -1.53 5.02 5.34
N LEU A 120 -0.21 5.14 5.59
CA LEU A 120 0.37 5.59 6.86
C LEU A 120 0.00 7.05 7.20
N ASP A 121 -0.29 7.88 6.20
CA ASP A 121 -0.58 9.30 6.38
C ASP A 121 -1.97 9.54 6.99
N TRP A 122 -2.88 8.58 6.88
CA TRP A 122 -4.25 8.74 7.40
C TRP A 122 -4.27 8.93 8.91
N PHE A 123 -3.40 8.25 9.66
CA PHE A 123 -3.36 8.40 11.12
C PHE A 123 -3.03 9.84 11.55
N PRO A 124 -1.88 10.43 11.21
CA PRO A 124 -1.57 11.81 11.62
C PRO A 124 -2.53 12.82 11.00
N THR A 125 -3.01 12.61 9.77
CA THR A 125 -3.96 13.53 9.11
C THR A 125 -5.32 13.57 9.83
N LEU A 126 -5.88 12.42 10.19
CA LEU A 126 -7.18 12.35 10.87
C LEU A 126 -7.08 12.85 12.32
N VAL A 127 -5.96 12.60 13.00
CA VAL A 127 -5.71 13.13 14.35
C VAL A 127 -5.52 14.66 14.33
N ALA A 128 -4.84 15.19 13.30
CA ALA A 128 -4.74 16.63 13.08
C ALA A 128 -6.12 17.26 12.84
N ALA A 129 -6.94 16.64 12.00
CA ALA A 129 -8.31 17.07 11.75
C ALA A 129 -9.20 17.01 13.01
N ALA A 130 -8.94 16.06 13.92
CA ALA A 130 -9.57 15.97 15.24
C ALA A 130 -9.03 16.98 16.27
N GLY A 131 -8.08 17.84 15.88
CA GLY A 131 -7.56 18.95 16.70
C GLY A 131 -6.19 18.73 17.31
N ASN A 132 -5.46 17.65 16.97
CA ASN A 132 -4.09 17.44 17.44
C ASN A 132 -3.08 17.29 16.29
N PRO A 133 -2.54 18.40 15.76
CA PRO A 133 -1.53 18.36 14.70
C PRO A 133 -0.13 17.96 15.19
N LYS A 134 0.08 17.77 16.50
CA LYS A 134 1.40 17.48 17.09
C LYS A 134 1.60 16.01 17.47
N ILE A 135 0.66 15.13 17.10
CA ILE A 135 0.66 13.73 17.54
C ILE A 135 1.98 13.00 17.21
N ALA A 136 2.61 13.29 16.07
CA ALA A 136 3.89 12.71 15.70
C ALA A 136 5.03 13.10 16.67
N GLU A 137 5.13 14.37 17.05
CA GLU A 137 6.14 14.84 18.00
C GLU A 137 5.89 14.27 19.40
N GLU A 138 4.63 14.23 19.83
CA GLU A 138 4.25 13.70 21.13
C GLU A 138 4.56 12.20 21.25
N LEU A 139 4.22 11.40 20.23
CA LEU A 139 4.54 9.97 20.20
C LEU A 139 6.06 9.72 20.13
N LYS A 140 6.81 10.57 19.43
CA LYS A 140 8.28 10.49 19.40
C LYS A 140 8.90 10.79 20.76
N ALA A 141 8.32 11.72 21.52
CA ALA A 141 8.75 12.06 22.88
C ALA A 141 8.33 11.02 23.94
N GLY A 142 7.31 10.20 23.65
CA GLY A 142 6.71 9.28 24.61
C GLY A 142 5.40 9.84 25.16
N LYS A 143 4.27 9.43 24.59
CA LYS A 143 2.93 9.89 24.98
C LYS A 143 2.15 8.76 25.65
N GLU A 144 1.49 9.08 26.77
CA GLU A 144 0.54 8.15 27.40
C GLU A 144 -0.82 8.21 26.69
N ILE A 145 -1.32 7.04 26.28
CA ILE A 145 -2.63 6.86 25.66
C ILE A 145 -3.27 5.62 26.28
N GLY A 146 -4.45 5.77 26.90
CA GLY A 146 -5.20 4.64 27.46
C GLY A 146 -4.44 3.84 28.54
N GLY A 147 -3.57 4.50 29.33
CA GLY A 147 -2.76 3.86 30.37
C GLY A 147 -1.50 3.15 29.87
N GLN A 148 -1.14 3.31 28.59
CA GLN A 148 0.10 2.81 28.01
C GLN A 148 0.93 3.96 27.43
N THR A 149 2.24 3.94 27.67
CA THR A 149 3.17 4.89 27.06
C THR A 149 3.63 4.39 25.70
N PHE A 150 3.39 5.18 24.67
CA PHE A 150 3.87 4.95 23.31
C PHE A 150 5.03 5.91 23.02
N LYS A 151 6.24 5.34 22.84
CA LYS A 151 7.41 6.04 22.33
C LYS A 151 7.76 5.48 20.96
N VAL A 152 7.18 6.06 19.92
CA VAL A 152 7.24 5.52 18.54
C VAL A 152 7.51 6.62 17.53
N HIS A 153 8.15 6.24 16.43
CA HIS A 153 8.27 7.08 15.24
C HIS A 153 7.07 6.83 14.33
N LEU A 154 6.32 7.88 13.97
CA LEU A 154 5.33 7.77 12.90
C LEU A 154 6.02 7.99 11.56
N ASP A 155 5.83 7.07 10.63
CA ASP A 155 6.31 7.21 9.25
C ASP A 155 5.27 7.90 8.33
N GLY A 156 4.08 8.17 8.88
CA GLY A 156 3.03 8.95 8.23
C GLY A 156 3.21 10.46 8.44
N TYR A 157 2.77 11.25 7.48
CA TYR A 157 2.75 12.70 7.53
C TYR A 157 1.33 13.25 7.59
N ASP A 158 1.14 14.39 8.24
CA ASP A 158 -0.13 15.13 8.16
C ASP A 158 -0.31 15.71 6.75
N GLN A 159 -1.32 15.21 6.04
CA GLN A 159 -1.69 15.62 4.68
C GLN A 159 -2.85 16.63 4.67
N THR A 160 -3.20 17.25 5.81
CA THR A 160 -4.31 18.22 5.89
C THR A 160 -4.15 19.36 4.88
N ALA A 161 -2.93 19.90 4.73
CA ALA A 161 -2.65 20.94 3.74
C ALA A 161 -2.89 20.47 2.29
N LEU A 162 -2.50 19.23 1.96
CA LEU A 162 -2.71 18.63 0.65
C LEU A 162 -4.21 18.45 0.36
N ILE A 163 -4.93 17.76 1.25
CA ILE A 163 -6.33 17.39 0.99
C ILE A 163 -7.26 18.61 0.96
N THR A 164 -6.93 19.68 1.69
CA THR A 164 -7.67 20.95 1.67
C THR A 164 -7.25 21.90 0.56
N GLY A 165 -6.26 21.51 -0.27
CA GLY A 165 -5.77 22.31 -1.38
C GLY A 165 -4.93 23.53 -0.97
N GLN A 166 -4.39 23.53 0.24
CA GLN A 166 -3.59 24.61 0.82
C GLN A 166 -2.07 24.42 0.61
N GLY A 167 -1.64 23.24 0.15
CA GLY A 167 -0.22 22.96 -0.09
C GLY A 167 0.01 21.68 -0.89
N PRO A 168 1.28 21.39 -1.23
CA PRO A 168 1.66 20.12 -1.83
C PRO A 168 1.62 18.99 -0.80
N SER A 169 1.89 17.76 -1.24
CA SER A 169 2.06 16.65 -0.31
C SER A 169 3.23 16.91 0.63
N ALA A 170 3.06 16.54 1.89
CA ALA A 170 4.14 16.52 2.88
C ALA A 170 5.13 15.36 2.67
N ARG A 171 4.76 14.38 1.84
CA ARG A 171 5.52 13.15 1.58
C ARG A 171 6.28 13.22 0.27
N LYS A 172 7.54 12.79 0.30
CA LYS A 172 8.37 12.62 -0.91
C LYS A 172 8.71 11.15 -1.17
N GLU A 173 8.57 10.32 -0.16
CA GLU A 173 9.09 8.97 -0.14
C GLU A 173 8.03 7.92 0.21
N VAL A 174 8.18 6.71 -0.33
CA VAL A 174 7.39 5.53 0.05
C VAL A 174 8.32 4.34 0.12
N PHE A 175 8.32 3.64 1.26
CA PHE A 175 9.04 2.37 1.43
C PHE A 175 8.08 1.21 1.17
N TYR A 176 8.48 0.34 0.24
CA TYR A 176 7.69 -0.82 -0.20
C TYR A 176 8.25 -2.05 0.49
N PHE A 177 7.61 -2.46 1.59
CA PHE A 177 7.93 -3.70 2.26
C PHE A 177 7.03 -4.83 1.73
N THR A 178 7.64 -5.88 1.19
CA THR A 178 6.92 -7.13 0.91
C THR A 178 7.24 -8.10 2.03
N GLU A 179 6.25 -8.45 2.84
CA GLU A 179 6.48 -9.10 4.14
C GLU A 179 7.43 -8.24 4.98
N SER A 180 8.55 -8.80 5.47
CA SER A 180 9.56 -8.09 6.24
C SER A 180 10.74 -7.57 5.39
N THR A 181 10.69 -7.71 4.06
CA THR A 181 11.80 -7.33 3.17
C THR A 181 11.54 -5.98 2.53
N LEU A 182 12.51 -5.05 2.65
CA LEU A 182 12.49 -3.81 1.88
C LEU A 182 12.74 -4.13 0.40
N SER A 183 11.68 -4.04 -0.39
CA SER A 183 11.69 -4.48 -1.79
C SER A 183 11.77 -3.33 -2.77
N ALA A 184 11.28 -2.15 -2.41
CA ALA A 184 11.51 -0.92 -3.18
C ALA A 184 11.43 0.33 -2.30
N VAL A 185 11.95 1.43 -2.82
CA VAL A 185 11.75 2.78 -2.30
C VAL A 185 11.37 3.69 -3.45
N ARG A 186 10.35 4.52 -3.26
CA ARG A 186 10.04 5.64 -4.13
C ARG A 186 10.57 6.91 -3.50
N LEU A 187 11.24 7.76 -4.28
CA LEU A 187 11.61 9.13 -3.98
C LEU A 187 11.12 10.02 -5.11
N ASP A 188 10.18 10.91 -4.78
CA ASP A 188 9.46 11.77 -5.71
C ASP A 188 8.89 10.96 -6.89
N ASP A 189 9.42 11.18 -8.10
CA ASP A 189 8.97 10.52 -9.32
C ASP A 189 9.66 9.18 -9.58
N TYR A 190 10.72 8.85 -8.83
CA TYR A 190 11.57 7.70 -9.11
C TYR A 190 11.33 6.59 -8.08
N LYS A 191 11.19 5.35 -8.57
CA LYS A 191 11.12 4.13 -7.77
C LYS A 191 12.37 3.30 -8.02
N TYR A 192 12.97 2.82 -6.94
CA TYR A 192 14.15 1.97 -6.91
C TYR A 192 13.73 0.65 -6.30
N ARG A 193 13.76 -0.41 -7.08
CA ARG A 193 13.38 -1.75 -6.64
C ARG A 193 14.65 -2.57 -6.40
N PHE A 194 14.69 -3.30 -5.29
CA PHE A 194 15.82 -4.11 -4.81
C PHE A 194 15.56 -5.62 -4.87
N THR A 195 14.29 -6.00 -5.06
CA THR A 195 13.87 -7.38 -5.29
C THR A 195 12.89 -7.45 -6.45
N ASP A 196 12.92 -8.54 -7.21
CA ASP A 196 11.97 -8.82 -8.28
C ASP A 196 11.10 -10.03 -7.94
N GLN A 197 9.90 -10.07 -8.48
CA GLN A 197 8.92 -11.15 -8.31
C GLN A 197 8.29 -11.46 -9.67
N PRO A 198 9.05 -12.03 -10.62
CA PRO A 198 8.60 -12.18 -12.01
C PRO A 198 7.38 -13.09 -12.16
N ASN A 199 7.14 -13.98 -11.19
CA ASN A 199 6.00 -14.89 -11.16
C ASN A 199 4.92 -14.46 -10.14
N GLY A 200 4.91 -13.19 -9.74
CA GLY A 200 3.97 -12.64 -8.76
C GLY A 200 4.21 -13.15 -7.33
N TRP A 201 3.22 -12.96 -6.44
CA TRP A 201 3.35 -13.28 -5.02
C TRP A 201 3.54 -14.78 -4.72
N LEU A 202 2.92 -15.65 -5.52
CA LEU A 202 3.07 -17.12 -5.39
C LEU A 202 4.41 -17.64 -5.92
N GLY A 203 5.18 -16.78 -6.60
CA GLY A 203 6.51 -17.09 -7.11
C GLY A 203 7.63 -16.86 -6.10
N GLY A 204 8.86 -17.07 -6.56
CA GLY A 204 10.04 -16.70 -5.78
C GLY A 204 10.35 -15.21 -5.86
N THR A 205 10.85 -14.66 -4.75
CA THR A 205 11.48 -13.34 -4.72
C THR A 205 12.95 -13.46 -5.12
N ILE A 206 13.37 -12.66 -6.09
CA ILE A 206 14.72 -12.62 -6.65
C ILE A 206 15.42 -11.37 -6.13
N LYS A 207 16.60 -11.53 -5.55
CA LYS A 207 17.48 -10.39 -5.25
C LYS A 207 18.11 -9.89 -6.55
N ILE A 208 18.12 -8.58 -6.74
CA ILE A 208 18.80 -7.93 -7.88
C ILE A 208 20.05 -7.19 -7.38
N ASP A 209 21.16 -7.35 -8.13
CA ASP A 209 22.43 -6.73 -7.76
C ASP A 209 22.43 -5.23 -8.04
N TRP A 210 21.77 -4.82 -9.12
CA TRP A 210 21.61 -3.43 -9.51
C TRP A 210 20.14 -3.05 -9.34
N PRO A 211 19.82 -2.02 -8.53
CA PRO A 211 18.42 -1.64 -8.32
C PRO A 211 17.75 -1.26 -9.65
N ILE A 212 16.54 -1.75 -9.85
CA ILE A 212 15.74 -1.37 -11.02
C ILE A 212 15.16 0.01 -10.74
N ILE A 213 15.46 0.97 -11.60
CA ILE A 213 14.94 2.35 -11.50
C ILE A 213 13.81 2.57 -12.50
N VAL A 214 12.71 3.17 -12.03
CA VAL A 214 11.56 3.55 -12.86
C VAL A 214 11.16 4.97 -12.54
N ASN A 215 10.90 5.81 -13.55
CA ASN A 215 10.20 7.07 -13.33
C ASN A 215 8.69 6.82 -13.43
N LEU A 216 7.98 6.84 -12.31
CA LEU A 216 6.55 6.53 -12.21
C LEU A 216 5.62 7.57 -12.83
N ARG A 217 6.13 8.78 -13.15
CA ARG A 217 5.34 9.78 -13.89
C ARG A 217 5.40 9.55 -15.39
N LEU A 218 6.55 9.08 -15.88
CA LEU A 218 6.74 8.77 -17.30
C LEU A 218 6.31 7.34 -17.65
N ASP A 219 6.46 6.41 -16.70
CA ASP A 219 6.11 5.00 -16.83
C ASP A 219 5.31 4.51 -15.60
N PRO A 220 4.06 4.98 -15.44
CA PRO A 220 3.22 4.62 -14.30
C PRO A 220 2.88 3.12 -14.26
N PHE A 221 3.07 2.39 -15.35
CA PHE A 221 2.77 0.97 -15.47
C PHE A 221 3.99 0.06 -15.34
N GLU A 222 5.19 0.63 -15.12
CA GLU A 222 6.47 -0.09 -14.97
C GLU A 222 6.78 -1.03 -16.16
N ARG A 223 6.56 -0.58 -17.40
CA ARG A 223 6.70 -1.40 -18.63
C ARG A 223 7.99 -1.13 -19.42
N THR A 224 8.69 -0.03 -19.13
CA THR A 224 9.74 0.51 -20.00
C THR A 224 11.17 0.17 -19.54
N GLY A 225 11.33 -0.82 -18.66
CA GLY A 225 12.62 -1.28 -18.14
C GLY A 225 13.56 -1.93 -19.18
N MET A 226 14.58 -2.66 -18.70
CA MET A 226 15.49 -3.41 -19.57
C MET A 226 14.72 -4.35 -20.52
N PRO A 227 15.07 -4.42 -21.82
CA PRO A 227 14.40 -5.30 -22.77
C PRO A 227 14.40 -6.76 -22.32
N SER A 228 13.22 -7.38 -22.26
CA SER A 228 13.06 -8.80 -21.93
C SER A 228 11.76 -9.36 -22.50
N GLY A 229 11.83 -10.48 -23.22
CA GLY A 229 10.67 -11.31 -23.56
C GLY A 229 9.48 -10.60 -24.25
N GLY A 230 9.71 -9.46 -24.91
CA GLY A 230 8.66 -8.65 -25.57
C GLY A 230 8.24 -7.38 -24.81
N ALA A 231 8.80 -7.11 -23.63
CA ALA A 231 8.60 -5.90 -22.85
C ALA A 231 9.91 -5.09 -22.73
N GLY A 232 9.82 -3.91 -22.11
CA GLY A 232 10.96 -3.01 -21.91
C GLY A 232 11.19 -2.05 -23.08
N SER A 233 12.29 -1.30 -23.01
CA SER A 233 12.67 -0.29 -24.00
C SER A 233 14.10 -0.46 -24.48
N LEU A 234 14.30 -0.43 -25.81
CA LEU A 234 15.62 -0.51 -26.43
C LEU A 234 16.56 0.63 -26.02
N ALA A 235 16.01 1.78 -25.63
CA ALA A 235 16.76 2.95 -25.19
C ALA A 235 16.97 3.01 -23.67
N PHE A 236 16.38 2.08 -22.89
CA PHE A 236 16.40 2.14 -21.43
C PHE A 236 17.81 2.10 -20.87
N TYR A 237 18.70 1.28 -21.43
CA TYR A 237 20.07 1.12 -20.91
C TYR A 237 20.83 2.45 -20.85
N ASN A 238 20.76 3.25 -21.91
CA ASN A 238 21.45 4.54 -21.96
C ASN A 238 20.88 5.52 -20.92
N TRP A 239 19.54 5.58 -20.81
CA TRP A 239 18.88 6.39 -19.79
C TRP A 239 19.25 5.93 -18.37
N PHE A 240 19.21 4.62 -18.11
CA PHE A 240 19.54 4.02 -16.83
C PHE A 240 20.95 4.41 -16.36
N VAL A 241 21.95 4.34 -17.24
CA VAL A 241 23.33 4.74 -16.90
C VAL A 241 23.43 6.24 -16.60
N THR A 242 22.65 7.10 -17.27
CA THR A 242 22.64 8.54 -16.95
C THR A 242 21.99 8.87 -15.60
N GLU A 243 21.14 8.00 -15.09
CA GLU A 243 20.43 8.19 -13.81
C GLU A 243 21.13 7.51 -12.62
N PHE A 244 22.27 6.85 -12.85
CA PHE A 244 22.98 6.03 -11.87
C PHE A 244 23.37 6.80 -10.58
N TRP A 245 23.63 8.11 -10.71
CA TRP A 245 23.97 8.99 -9.59
C TRP A 245 22.86 9.04 -8.53
N ARG A 246 21.61 8.76 -8.90
CA ARG A 246 20.46 8.74 -7.98
C ARG A 246 20.53 7.62 -6.95
N PHE A 247 21.30 6.56 -7.20
CA PHE A 247 21.47 5.50 -6.21
C PHE A 247 22.08 5.99 -4.90
N VAL A 248 22.89 7.06 -4.94
CA VAL A 248 23.39 7.70 -3.72
C VAL A 248 22.25 8.30 -2.89
N LEU A 249 21.23 8.87 -3.55
CA LEU A 249 20.08 9.46 -2.87
C LEU A 249 19.25 8.39 -2.16
N VAL A 250 18.93 7.29 -2.85
CA VAL A 250 18.15 6.21 -2.22
C VAL A 250 18.93 5.50 -1.12
N GLN A 251 20.25 5.38 -1.23
CA GLN A 251 21.09 4.86 -0.15
C GLN A 251 21.03 5.72 1.11
N GLN A 252 21.04 7.05 0.96
CA GLN A 252 20.92 7.98 2.09
C GLN A 252 19.56 7.84 2.79
N GLU A 253 18.48 7.77 2.02
CA GLU A 253 17.12 7.61 2.55
C GLU A 253 16.92 6.25 3.24
N VAL A 254 17.45 5.17 2.65
CA VAL A 254 17.44 3.84 3.28
C VAL A 254 18.27 3.82 4.55
N ALA A 255 19.42 4.50 4.59
CA ALA A 255 20.23 4.60 5.79
C ALA A 255 19.53 5.39 6.92
N ALA A 256 18.84 6.48 6.57
CA ALA A 256 18.05 7.27 7.52
C ALA A 256 16.89 6.44 8.10
N ALA A 257 16.16 5.70 7.26
CA ALA A 257 15.10 4.79 7.71
C ALA A 257 15.66 3.62 8.56
N ALA A 258 16.81 3.06 8.18
CA ALA A 258 17.46 2.02 8.98
C ALA A 258 17.82 2.52 10.38
N GLN A 259 18.30 3.76 10.50
CA GLN A 259 18.58 4.37 11.80
C GLN A 259 17.30 4.57 12.62
N SER A 260 16.18 4.95 12.00
CA SER A 260 14.91 5.10 12.73
C SER A 260 14.42 3.78 13.32
N PHE A 261 14.63 2.64 12.66
CA PHE A 261 14.31 1.32 13.22
C PHE A 261 15.22 0.92 14.38
N ILE A 262 16.44 1.47 14.46
CA ILE A 262 17.34 1.27 15.61
C ILE A 262 16.85 2.13 16.79
N ASP A 263 16.55 3.40 16.52
CA ASP A 263 16.14 4.36 17.55
C ASP A 263 14.72 4.05 18.07
N PHE A 264 13.85 3.52 17.21
CA PHE A 264 12.46 3.16 17.47
C PHE A 264 12.15 1.75 16.90
N PRO A 265 12.51 0.68 17.63
CA PRO A 265 12.27 -0.69 17.18
C PRO A 265 10.78 -0.98 16.88
N PRO A 266 10.47 -1.76 15.83
CA PRO A 266 9.09 -2.10 15.48
C PRO A 266 8.35 -2.78 16.64
N MET A 267 7.14 -2.30 16.95
CA MET A 267 6.31 -2.86 18.01
C MET A 267 5.71 -4.23 17.64
N GLN A 268 5.65 -4.55 16.35
CA GLN A 268 5.15 -5.81 15.82
C GLN A 268 6.18 -6.40 14.87
N LYS A 269 6.38 -7.73 14.96
CA LYS A 269 7.16 -8.45 13.96
C LYS A 269 6.31 -8.58 12.69
N GLY A 270 6.93 -8.41 11.53
CA GLY A 270 6.28 -8.72 10.26
C GLY A 270 5.88 -10.20 10.21
N ALA A 271 4.80 -10.49 9.50
CA ALA A 271 4.52 -11.87 9.12
C ALA A 271 5.70 -12.39 8.28
N SER A 272 6.01 -13.67 8.44
CA SER A 272 6.94 -14.37 7.58
C SER A 272 6.45 -15.80 7.45
N PHE A 273 6.16 -16.20 6.21
CA PHE A 273 5.86 -17.59 5.86
C PHE A 273 7.14 -18.40 5.57
N ASN A 274 8.31 -17.76 5.75
CA ASN A 274 9.58 -18.23 5.22
C ASN A 274 10.42 -18.84 6.34
N MET A 275 11.30 -19.78 6.01
CA MET A 275 12.23 -20.40 6.96
C MET A 275 13.27 -19.43 7.55
N GLU A 276 13.29 -18.17 7.16
CA GLU A 276 14.23 -17.16 7.66
C GLU A 276 13.99 -16.83 9.14
N ALA A 277 12.72 -16.81 9.57
CA ALA A 277 12.37 -16.71 10.98
C ALA A 277 12.87 -17.93 11.78
N VAL A 278 12.79 -19.13 11.20
CA VAL A 278 13.28 -20.38 11.78
C VAL A 278 14.82 -20.39 11.82
N LYS A 279 15.49 -19.94 10.76
CA LYS A 279 16.94 -19.81 10.68
C LYS A 279 17.46 -18.84 11.74
N THR A 280 16.81 -17.68 11.90
CA THR A 280 17.15 -16.70 12.93
C THR A 280 16.98 -17.28 14.34
N GLN A 281 15.93 -18.07 14.57
CA GLN A 281 15.75 -18.79 15.84
C GLN A 281 16.84 -19.85 16.09
N ILE A 282 17.22 -20.60 15.05
CA ILE A 282 18.30 -21.59 15.13
C ILE A 282 19.65 -20.91 15.38
N GLU A 283 19.96 -19.81 14.68
CA GLU A 283 21.18 -19.03 14.89
C GLU A 283 21.25 -18.42 16.29
N ALA A 284 20.14 -17.88 16.79
CA ALA A 284 20.03 -17.41 18.16
C ALA A 284 20.19 -18.54 19.19
N ALA A 285 19.62 -19.72 18.93
CA ALA A 285 19.77 -20.89 19.80
C ALA A 285 21.22 -21.45 19.79
N ILE A 286 21.89 -21.47 18.64
CA ILE A 286 23.30 -21.85 18.51
C ILE A 286 24.19 -20.85 19.26
N ALA A 287 23.95 -19.54 19.11
CA ALA A 287 24.68 -18.50 19.81
C ALA A 287 24.50 -18.62 21.34
N ALA A 288 23.28 -18.85 21.82
CA ALA A 288 23.00 -19.07 23.24
C ALA A 288 23.66 -20.36 23.79
N HIS A 289 23.70 -21.44 23.00
CA HIS A 289 24.39 -22.68 23.37
C HIS A 289 25.92 -22.47 23.46
N ASN A 290 26.50 -21.64 22.60
CA ASN A 290 27.95 -21.40 22.59
C ASN A 290 28.43 -20.47 23.71
N ILE A 291 27.54 -19.67 24.31
CA ILE A 291 27.85 -18.81 25.47
C ILE A 291 27.76 -19.60 26.80
N GLY A 292 27.10 -20.76 26.79
CA GLY A 292 26.96 -21.66 27.95
C GLY A 292 28.04 -22.74 28.08
N LYS A 293 29.13 -22.66 27.29
CA LYS A 293 30.34 -23.49 27.41
C LYS A 293 31.54 -22.61 27.73
#